data_AF-A0A2K0XSW2-F1
#
_entry.id   AF-A0A2K0XSW2-F1
#
_cell.length_a   1.000
_cell.length_b   1.000
_cell.length_c   1.000
_cell.angle_alpha   90.00
_cell.angle_beta   90.00
_cell.angle_gamma   90.00
#
_symmetry.space_group_name_H-M   'P 1'
#
loop_
_entity.id
_entity.type
_entity.pdbx_description
1 polymer ?
#
loop_
_entity_poly.entity_id
_entity_poly.type
_entity_poly.pdbx_seq_one_letter_code
_entity_poly.pdbx_strand_id
1 'polypeptide(L)'
;MNKILVVGHEQSRYQKIAQLLEECGVKNAMPSQAYKLSAEEVGVKLLQASDVLPNSQDVTKHTAAHGRKNRKPYNKAAVQTVYAMQSVSPYAQRQPKKTFNTLAFDLLLANSEQSLWGWADTNAVSLLDYWADFDEEMFFVLVYDKPDSPLQLALNNDTEAELQPQWEDWIAYNQALLQFATKYSNRCVLVNAEQAMKHKAQFLQSLLAKKLPVNHLTSDESTSKAQLGADEQALDLYHQLIEIQKQKVFVEQKTVYDVFLAMQNRADLAGQFDNYQPISKEQVIEAYTALYQSKADQDNQATVTQLQQQVQSLNAELDAKKSEIEPLKQKEQNTQTKITQLQQQVQSLNAELAAKESEIESLKQKEQNTQTSKALAEENNLLIAQLHHTQEELEKYYLENQRLKSEQPQPAAANLPSTAVYYGAAERVKQDLPYRLGATMVSHSKSTKDLAKLPVALFKEYQEFQKHQGDQKDLPPIEEYQDAKEAEKVKKHLSYKLGKTLVDGVKSPKSILDLPVKMGKEIVGFKK
;
A
#
# COMPACT_ATOMS: atom_id res chain seq x y z
N MET A 1 75.73 -7.01 -27.46
CA MET A 1 74.58 -6.65 -28.32
C MET A 1 73.34 -6.65 -27.45
N ASN A 2 72.56 -5.56 -27.45
CA ASN A 2 71.44 -5.43 -26.52
C ASN A 2 70.22 -6.20 -27.06
N LYS A 3 70.07 -7.44 -26.60
CA LYS A 3 68.97 -8.34 -26.96
C LYS A 3 68.00 -8.43 -25.79
N ILE A 4 66.72 -8.17 -26.03
CA ILE A 4 65.69 -8.17 -24.98
C ILE A 4 64.67 -9.27 -25.24
N LEU A 5 64.47 -10.15 -24.26
CA LEU A 5 63.37 -11.09 -24.24
C LEU A 5 62.33 -10.65 -23.21
N VAL A 6 61.14 -10.29 -23.69
CA VAL A 6 60.00 -9.96 -22.83
C VAL A 6 59.22 -11.25 -22.55
N VAL A 7 59.14 -11.64 -21.29
CA VAL A 7 58.43 -12.85 -20.87
C VAL A 7 57.19 -12.46 -20.09
N GLY A 8 56.05 -12.96 -20.54
CA GLY A 8 54.72 -12.58 -20.05
C GLY A 8 53.74 -13.74 -20.10
N HIS A 9 52.81 -13.82 -19.17
CA HIS A 9 51.63 -14.69 -19.28
C HIS A 9 50.54 -14.00 -20.10
N GLU A 10 49.60 -14.73 -20.70
CA GLU A 10 48.46 -14.14 -21.45
C GLU A 10 47.69 -13.10 -20.61
N GLN A 11 47.62 -13.33 -19.30
CA GLN A 11 46.96 -12.46 -18.33
C GLN A 11 47.83 -11.30 -17.81
N SER A 12 49.12 -11.28 -18.13
CA SER A 12 50.08 -10.31 -17.56
C SER A 12 50.18 -8.97 -18.33
N ARG A 13 49.37 -8.79 -19.38
CA ARG A 13 49.40 -7.59 -20.26
C ARG A 13 50.78 -7.29 -20.88
N TYR A 14 51.66 -8.28 -20.99
CA TYR A 14 53.04 -8.12 -21.48
C TYR A 14 53.16 -7.50 -22.89
N GLN A 15 52.16 -7.70 -23.75
CA GLN A 15 52.12 -7.09 -25.08
C GLN A 15 52.19 -5.56 -25.02
N LYS A 16 51.60 -4.94 -23.99
CA LYS A 16 51.69 -3.49 -23.79
C LYS A 16 53.10 -3.04 -23.42
N ILE A 17 53.85 -3.89 -22.71
CA ILE A 17 55.26 -3.64 -22.38
C ILE A 17 56.14 -3.81 -23.61
N ALA A 18 55.86 -4.81 -24.45
CA ALA A 18 56.55 -4.98 -25.73
C ALA A 18 56.35 -3.75 -26.63
N GLN A 19 55.11 -3.27 -26.78
CA GLN A 19 54.79 -2.04 -27.51
C GLN A 19 55.51 -0.81 -26.93
N LEU A 20 55.54 -0.69 -25.60
CA LEU A 20 56.27 0.41 -24.94
C LEU A 20 57.77 0.39 -25.26
N LEU A 21 58.37 -0.80 -25.35
CA LEU A 21 59.77 -0.96 -25.72
C LEU A 21 60.00 -0.63 -27.21
N GLU A 22 59.07 -0.97 -28.10
CA GLU A 22 59.10 -0.55 -29.50
C GLU A 22 59.05 0.97 -29.65
N GLU A 23 58.16 1.66 -28.91
CA GLU A 23 58.09 3.13 -28.84
C GLU A 23 59.43 3.74 -28.39
N CYS A 24 60.19 3.03 -27.56
CA CYS A 24 61.50 3.44 -27.05
C CYS A 24 62.67 3.06 -27.96
N GLY A 25 62.42 2.52 -29.15
CA GLY A 25 63.43 2.21 -30.16
C GLY A 25 63.99 0.79 -30.14
N VAL A 26 63.36 -0.14 -29.38
CA VAL A 26 63.66 -1.58 -29.51
C VAL A 26 63.05 -2.10 -30.81
N LYS A 27 63.86 -2.66 -31.71
CA LYS A 27 63.35 -3.25 -32.95
C LYS A 27 62.80 -4.66 -32.69
N ASN A 28 61.76 -5.03 -33.43
CA ASN A 28 61.27 -6.41 -33.41
C ASN A 28 62.25 -7.36 -34.10
N ALA A 29 62.34 -8.57 -33.55
CA ALA A 29 63.14 -9.66 -34.10
C ALA A 29 62.68 -10.00 -35.53
N MET A 30 63.61 -9.94 -36.48
CA MET A 30 63.42 -10.47 -37.82
C MET A 30 63.37 -12.00 -37.78
N PRO A 31 62.63 -12.63 -38.72
CA PRO A 31 62.63 -14.07 -38.86
C PRO A 31 64.03 -14.63 -39.10
N SER A 32 64.24 -15.88 -38.68
CA SER A 32 65.49 -16.60 -38.82
C SER A 32 65.91 -16.71 -40.31
N GLN A 33 67.21 -16.66 -40.58
CA GLN A 33 67.72 -16.50 -41.95
C GLN A 33 67.49 -17.74 -42.81
N ALA A 34 67.83 -18.92 -42.31
CA ALA A 34 67.73 -20.19 -43.03
C ALA A 34 66.31 -20.76 -43.03
N TYR A 35 65.63 -20.71 -41.88
CA TYR A 35 64.34 -21.36 -41.70
C TYR A 35 63.13 -20.43 -41.87
N LYS A 36 63.34 -19.11 -41.95
CA LYS A 36 62.29 -18.08 -42.06
C LYS A 36 61.24 -18.17 -40.94
N LEU A 37 61.65 -18.61 -39.75
CA LEU A 37 60.79 -18.74 -38.59
C LEU A 37 60.86 -17.47 -37.75
N SER A 38 59.72 -17.01 -37.25
CA SER A 38 59.66 -15.98 -36.23
C SER A 38 60.31 -16.45 -34.92
N ALA A 39 60.65 -15.50 -34.04
CA ALA A 39 61.25 -15.82 -32.74
C ALA A 39 60.32 -16.70 -31.86
N GLU A 40 59.01 -16.49 -31.93
CA GLU A 40 57.99 -17.32 -31.25
C GLU A 40 57.96 -18.75 -31.81
N GLU A 41 57.97 -18.91 -33.14
CA GLU A 41 57.99 -20.24 -33.78
C GLU A 41 59.27 -21.02 -33.46
N VAL A 42 60.40 -20.31 -33.33
CA VAL A 42 61.66 -20.90 -32.85
C VAL A 42 61.49 -21.37 -31.39
N GLY A 43 60.91 -20.55 -30.52
CA GLY A 43 60.57 -20.90 -29.14
C GLY A 43 59.70 -22.16 -29.04
N VAL A 44 58.63 -22.25 -29.85
CA VAL A 44 57.74 -23.41 -29.90
C VAL A 44 58.48 -24.69 -30.31
N LYS A 45 59.33 -24.62 -31.35
CA LYS A 45 60.11 -25.78 -31.80
C LYS A 45 61.16 -26.21 -30.78
N LEU A 46 61.80 -25.26 -30.11
CA LEU A 46 62.73 -25.54 -29.02
C LEU A 46 62.02 -26.23 -27.86
N LEU A 47 60.83 -25.76 -27.49
CA LEU A 47 60.03 -26.34 -26.43
C LEU A 47 59.59 -27.77 -26.77
N GLN A 48 59.11 -28.01 -28.00
CA GLN A 48 58.73 -29.36 -28.48
C GLN A 48 59.90 -30.35 -28.48
N ALA A 49 61.12 -29.85 -28.69
CA ALA A 49 62.34 -30.64 -28.73
C ALA A 49 63.15 -30.64 -27.42
N SER A 50 62.51 -30.30 -26.30
CA SER A 50 63.17 -30.13 -25.00
C SER A 50 62.74 -31.16 -23.96
N ASP A 51 63.71 -31.58 -23.15
CA ASP A 51 63.48 -32.42 -21.99
C ASP A 51 63.32 -31.53 -20.75
N VAL A 52 62.41 -31.91 -19.83
CA VAL A 52 62.22 -31.17 -18.57
C VAL A 52 63.47 -31.34 -17.72
N LEU A 53 64.05 -30.22 -17.26
CA LEU A 53 65.14 -30.29 -16.30
C LEU A 53 64.61 -30.88 -14.99
N PRO A 54 65.24 -31.93 -14.44
CA PRO A 54 64.92 -32.37 -13.10
C PRO A 54 65.19 -31.19 -12.16
N ASN A 55 64.12 -30.66 -11.59
CA ASN A 55 64.21 -29.53 -10.68
C ASN A 55 65.21 -29.89 -9.57
N SER A 56 66.11 -28.97 -9.22
CA SER A 56 67.10 -29.11 -8.16
C SER A 56 66.44 -29.26 -6.78
N GLN A 57 65.81 -30.40 -6.52
CA GLN A 57 65.27 -30.79 -5.22
C GLN A 57 66.17 -31.77 -4.46
N ASP A 58 67.36 -32.10 -4.99
CA ASP A 58 68.36 -32.88 -4.26
C ASP A 58 69.46 -31.98 -3.69
N VAL A 59 69.17 -31.32 -2.57
CA VAL A 59 70.21 -30.88 -1.62
C VAL A 59 70.07 -31.72 -0.35
N THR A 60 70.33 -33.03 -0.46
CA THR A 60 70.68 -33.84 0.70
C THR A 60 71.86 -34.74 0.35
N LYS A 61 73.09 -34.22 0.47
CA LYS A 61 74.28 -35.02 0.83
C LYS A 61 75.53 -34.16 1.04
N HIS A 62 76.09 -34.28 2.25
CA HIS A 62 77.42 -33.86 2.73
C HIS A 62 77.59 -32.34 2.94
N THR A 63 78.09 -31.80 4.06
CA THR A 63 79.09 -32.28 5.03
C THR A 63 78.83 -31.69 6.43
N ALA A 64 78.98 -32.52 7.47
CA ALA A 64 79.19 -32.07 8.83
C ALA A 64 80.61 -31.50 8.99
N ALA A 65 80.76 -30.26 9.47
CA ALA A 65 81.98 -29.76 10.11
C ALA A 65 81.72 -28.45 10.88
N HIS A 66 82.46 -28.30 11.97
CA HIS A 66 82.29 -27.36 13.07
C HIS A 66 82.50 -25.86 12.75
N GLY A 67 81.86 -24.96 13.51
CA GLY A 67 82.32 -23.55 13.57
C GLY A 67 81.35 -22.49 14.13
N ARG A 68 81.31 -22.35 15.46
CA ARG A 68 81.10 -21.12 16.28
C ARG A 68 80.17 -19.96 15.83
N LYS A 69 79.11 -19.80 16.64
CA LYS A 69 78.61 -18.62 17.40
C LYS A 69 78.20 -17.29 16.71
N ASN A 70 76.94 -16.93 17.03
CA ASN A 70 76.35 -15.59 17.18
C ASN A 70 76.00 -14.76 15.92
N ARG A 71 74.84 -15.05 15.32
CA ARG A 71 73.89 -14.05 14.78
C ARG A 71 72.45 -14.55 14.98
N LYS A 72 71.53 -13.65 15.39
CA LYS A 72 70.09 -13.95 15.56
C LYS A 72 69.50 -14.51 14.24
N PRO A 73 68.62 -15.52 14.27
CA PRO A 73 68.13 -16.13 13.05
C PRO A 73 67.07 -15.25 12.38
N TYR A 74 67.35 -14.81 11.16
CA TYR A 74 66.32 -14.44 10.18
C TYR A 74 65.51 -15.70 9.86
N ASN A 75 64.19 -15.60 9.87
CA ASN A 75 63.28 -16.74 9.82
C ASN A 75 63.27 -17.38 8.41
N LYS A 76 64.24 -18.28 8.16
CA LYS A 76 64.38 -19.09 6.94
C LYS A 76 63.24 -20.13 6.76
N ALA A 77 62.35 -20.27 7.74
CA ALA A 77 61.25 -21.23 7.71
C ALA A 77 60.08 -20.82 6.79
N ALA A 78 60.01 -19.58 6.32
CA ALA A 78 58.95 -19.12 5.42
C ALA A 78 59.14 -19.55 3.94
N VAL A 79 60.28 -20.15 3.59
CA VAL A 79 60.58 -20.57 2.20
C VAL A 79 60.50 -22.09 2.02
N GLN A 80 60.31 -22.87 3.10
CA GLN A 80 60.51 -24.33 3.05
C GLN A 80 59.28 -25.18 3.35
N THR A 81 58.09 -24.57 3.51
CA THR A 81 56.84 -25.29 3.81
C THR A 81 55.82 -25.23 2.67
N VAL A 82 56.25 -25.47 1.43
CA VAL A 82 55.35 -25.67 0.28
C VAL A 82 55.93 -26.72 -0.65
N TYR A 83 56.12 -27.95 -0.18
CA TYR A 83 56.42 -29.08 -1.07
C TYR A 83 55.76 -30.35 -0.56
N ALA A 84 54.52 -30.54 -0.99
CA ALA A 84 53.92 -31.86 -1.12
C ALA A 84 52.66 -31.74 -1.99
N MET A 85 52.80 -31.86 -3.31
CA MET A 85 51.88 -32.60 -4.18
C MET A 85 52.44 -32.72 -5.59
N GLN A 86 52.34 -33.93 -6.13
CA GLN A 86 52.97 -34.40 -7.36
C GLN A 86 52.20 -33.92 -8.59
N SER A 87 52.79 -32.97 -9.32
CA SER A 87 52.73 -32.85 -10.79
C SER A 87 53.88 -31.93 -11.21
N VAL A 88 54.49 -32.18 -12.37
CA VAL A 88 55.55 -31.30 -12.89
C VAL A 88 54.90 -29.97 -13.23
N SER A 89 55.37 -28.86 -12.64
CA SER A 89 54.88 -27.52 -12.95
C SER A 89 54.85 -27.27 -14.46
N PRO A 90 53.78 -26.69 -15.03
CA PRO A 90 53.71 -26.38 -16.46
C PRO A 90 54.85 -25.47 -16.93
N TYR A 91 55.41 -24.66 -16.02
CA TYR A 91 56.49 -23.72 -16.25
C TYR A 91 57.87 -24.24 -15.80
N ALA A 92 58.02 -25.55 -15.62
CA ALA A 92 59.31 -26.15 -15.30
C ALA A 92 60.34 -25.86 -16.42
N GLN A 93 61.55 -25.45 -16.04
CA GLN A 93 62.63 -25.14 -16.98
C GLN A 93 62.97 -26.37 -17.83
N ARG A 94 63.25 -26.16 -19.12
CA ARG A 94 63.55 -27.21 -20.07
C ARG A 94 64.85 -26.94 -20.82
N GLN A 95 65.52 -28.01 -21.21
CA GLN A 95 66.71 -27.95 -22.04
C GLN A 95 66.43 -28.56 -23.41
N PRO A 96 66.35 -27.73 -24.47
CA PRO A 96 66.33 -28.19 -25.85
C PRO A 96 67.51 -29.10 -26.17
N LYS A 97 67.27 -30.12 -26.99
CA LYS A 97 68.35 -30.97 -27.51
C LYS A 97 69.34 -30.14 -28.33
N LYS A 98 70.65 -30.39 -28.18
CA LYS A 98 71.73 -29.62 -28.81
C LYS A 98 71.58 -29.42 -30.33
N THR A 99 70.95 -30.35 -31.04
CA THR A 99 70.70 -30.23 -32.49
C THR A 99 69.82 -29.03 -32.84
N PHE A 100 68.94 -28.61 -31.93
CA PHE A 100 68.03 -27.48 -32.12
C PHE A 100 68.66 -26.13 -31.77
N ASN A 101 69.88 -26.10 -31.20
CA ASN A 101 70.65 -24.85 -31.02
C ASN A 101 70.93 -24.14 -32.34
N THR A 102 70.92 -24.86 -33.46
CA THR A 102 71.04 -24.29 -34.79
C THR A 102 69.89 -23.32 -35.11
N LEU A 103 68.68 -23.55 -34.59
CA LEU A 103 67.54 -22.64 -34.76
C LEU A 103 67.74 -21.34 -33.96
N ALA A 104 68.17 -21.45 -32.70
CA ALA A 104 68.47 -20.30 -31.86
C ALA A 104 69.63 -19.47 -32.43
N PHE A 105 70.66 -20.13 -32.96
CA PHE A 105 71.78 -19.47 -33.62
C PHE A 105 71.36 -18.76 -34.92
N ASP A 106 70.56 -19.41 -35.76
CA ASP A 106 70.02 -18.82 -37.00
C ASP A 106 69.18 -17.56 -36.73
N LEU A 107 68.40 -17.57 -35.64
CA LEU A 107 67.65 -16.40 -35.19
C LEU A 107 68.57 -15.24 -34.75
N LEU A 108 69.60 -15.54 -33.95
CA LEU A 108 70.57 -14.52 -33.51
C LEU A 108 71.37 -13.95 -34.69
N LEU A 109 71.73 -14.79 -35.67
CA LEU A 109 72.49 -14.38 -36.84
C LEU A 109 71.69 -13.42 -37.72
N ALA A 110 70.42 -13.74 -37.97
CA ALA A 110 69.50 -12.91 -38.75
C ALA A 110 69.32 -11.50 -38.17
N ASN A 111 69.50 -11.34 -36.86
CA ASN A 111 69.32 -10.10 -36.13
C ASN A 111 70.64 -9.46 -35.66
N SER A 112 71.78 -9.97 -36.12
CA SER A 112 73.11 -9.52 -35.67
C SER A 112 73.45 -8.07 -36.04
N GLU A 113 72.86 -7.55 -37.12
CA GLU A 113 73.04 -6.16 -37.57
C GLU A 113 72.15 -5.16 -36.81
N GLN A 114 71.17 -5.63 -36.02
CA GLN A 114 70.30 -4.75 -35.23
C GLN A 114 71.00 -4.34 -33.92
N SER A 115 71.07 -3.04 -33.65
CA SER A 115 71.75 -2.47 -32.47
C SER A 115 71.05 -2.78 -31.14
N LEU A 116 69.71 -2.78 -31.14
CA LEU A 116 68.85 -3.08 -30.01
C LEU A 116 67.59 -3.74 -30.54
N TRP A 117 67.35 -4.99 -30.16
CA TRP A 117 66.20 -5.74 -30.64
C TRP A 117 65.68 -6.74 -29.61
N GLY A 118 64.46 -7.19 -29.83
CA GLY A 118 63.83 -8.15 -28.94
C GLY A 118 62.58 -8.77 -29.51
N TRP A 119 62.01 -9.67 -28.72
CA TRP A 119 60.68 -10.22 -28.96
C TRP A 119 59.99 -10.50 -27.63
N ALA A 120 58.69 -10.75 -27.70
CA ALA A 120 57.89 -11.16 -26.56
C ALA A 120 57.37 -12.58 -26.80
N ASP A 121 57.37 -13.41 -25.76
CA ASP A 121 56.90 -14.80 -25.90
C ASP A 121 56.36 -15.32 -24.56
N THR A 122 55.17 -15.92 -24.60
CA THR A 122 54.52 -16.57 -23.45
C THR A 122 55.15 -17.91 -23.11
N ASN A 123 55.62 -18.64 -24.11
CA ASN A 123 56.22 -19.97 -23.95
C ASN A 123 57.68 -19.90 -23.49
N ALA A 124 58.30 -18.72 -23.56
CA ALA A 124 59.68 -18.50 -23.17
C ALA A 124 59.94 -18.75 -21.69
N VAL A 125 58.91 -18.74 -20.82
CA VAL A 125 59.05 -18.98 -19.36
C VAL A 125 59.79 -20.29 -19.10
N SER A 126 59.42 -21.37 -19.78
CA SER A 126 60.03 -22.69 -19.62
C SER A 126 61.40 -22.83 -20.29
N LEU A 127 61.82 -21.85 -21.08
CA LEU A 127 63.11 -21.80 -21.78
C LEU A 127 64.04 -20.70 -21.26
N LEU A 128 63.68 -20.04 -20.15
CA LEU A 128 64.44 -18.93 -19.58
C LEU A 128 65.89 -19.31 -19.26
N ASP A 129 66.11 -20.46 -18.60
CA ASP A 129 67.44 -20.97 -18.28
C ASP A 129 68.24 -21.28 -19.56
N TYR A 130 67.59 -21.89 -20.55
CA TYR A 130 68.22 -22.17 -21.84
C TYR A 130 68.71 -20.89 -22.52
N TRP A 131 67.85 -19.88 -22.65
CA TRP A 131 68.22 -18.62 -23.27
C TRP A 131 69.28 -17.88 -22.47
N ALA A 132 69.22 -17.91 -21.14
CA ALA A 132 70.24 -17.28 -20.29
C ALA A 132 71.62 -17.92 -20.45
N ASP A 133 71.67 -19.24 -20.63
CA ASP A 133 72.91 -20.01 -20.83
C ASP A 133 73.39 -19.97 -22.29
N PHE A 134 72.47 -19.78 -23.26
CA PHE A 134 72.80 -19.73 -24.69
C PHE A 134 73.55 -18.46 -25.09
N ASP A 135 73.20 -17.33 -24.50
CA ASP A 135 73.88 -16.05 -24.74
C ASP A 135 73.95 -15.23 -23.45
N GLU A 136 75.17 -14.91 -23.00
CA GLU A 136 75.43 -14.13 -21.78
C GLU A 136 75.02 -12.65 -21.89
N GLU A 137 74.87 -12.13 -23.11
CA GLU A 137 74.51 -10.74 -23.38
C GLU A 137 73.00 -10.50 -23.41
N MET A 138 72.18 -11.56 -23.44
CA MET A 138 70.72 -11.43 -23.41
C MET A 138 70.21 -10.87 -22.08
N PHE A 139 69.22 -9.99 -22.20
CA PHE A 139 68.53 -9.32 -21.10
C PHE A 139 67.04 -9.69 -21.08
N PHE A 140 66.49 -9.91 -19.89
CA PHE A 140 65.13 -10.42 -19.71
C PHE A 140 64.23 -9.40 -19.02
N VAL A 141 63.07 -9.10 -19.62
CA VAL A 141 62.03 -8.29 -18.99
C VAL A 141 60.92 -9.23 -18.56
N LEU A 142 60.82 -9.47 -17.26
CA LEU A 142 59.86 -10.39 -16.66
C LEU A 142 58.64 -9.58 -16.23
N VAL A 143 57.52 -9.80 -16.90
CA VAL A 143 56.30 -9.03 -16.68
C VAL A 143 55.34 -9.83 -15.83
N TYR A 144 54.90 -9.25 -14.72
CA TYR A 144 53.82 -9.82 -13.92
C TYR A 144 52.72 -8.81 -13.70
N ASP A 145 51.58 -9.31 -13.24
CA ASP A 145 50.42 -8.49 -12.96
C ASP A 145 49.73 -8.94 -11.69
N LYS A 146 48.77 -8.14 -11.21
CA LYS A 146 47.92 -8.50 -10.08
C LYS A 146 47.15 -9.79 -10.41
N PRO A 147 46.92 -10.69 -9.44
CA PRO A 147 46.12 -11.91 -9.65
C PRO A 147 44.60 -11.60 -9.75
N ASP A 148 44.26 -10.33 -9.93
CA ASP A 148 42.92 -9.84 -10.23
C ASP A 148 42.42 -10.29 -11.61
N SER A 149 43.31 -10.61 -12.55
CA SER A 149 42.92 -10.98 -13.91
C SER A 149 42.09 -12.28 -13.97
N PRO A 150 42.48 -13.38 -13.30
CA PRO A 150 41.61 -14.56 -13.14
C PRO A 150 40.25 -14.25 -12.50
N LEU A 151 40.26 -13.40 -11.47
CA LEU A 151 39.05 -12.97 -10.76
C LEU A 151 38.08 -12.23 -11.68
N GLN A 152 38.57 -11.24 -12.43
CA GLN A 152 37.78 -10.47 -13.38
C GLN A 152 37.18 -11.35 -14.48
N LEU A 153 37.93 -12.36 -14.94
CA LEU A 153 37.46 -13.28 -15.98
C LEU A 153 36.35 -14.21 -15.46
N ALA A 154 36.46 -14.70 -14.22
CA ALA A 154 35.42 -15.51 -13.60
C ALA A 154 34.14 -14.71 -13.25
N LEU A 155 34.30 -13.47 -12.78
CA LEU A 155 33.20 -12.53 -12.51
C LEU A 155 32.39 -12.22 -13.78
N ASN A 156 33.04 -12.16 -14.94
CA ASN A 156 32.37 -11.91 -16.21
C ASN A 156 31.68 -13.16 -16.79
N ASN A 157 32.11 -14.36 -16.40
CA ASN A 157 31.66 -15.63 -16.97
C ASN A 157 30.76 -16.45 -16.03
N ASP A 158 30.36 -15.92 -14.86
CA ASP A 158 29.50 -16.59 -13.85
C ASP A 158 29.93 -18.04 -13.51
N THR A 159 31.23 -18.33 -13.59
CA THR A 159 31.77 -19.69 -13.45
C THR A 159 32.80 -19.72 -12.32
N GLU A 160 32.33 -19.89 -11.09
CA GLU A 160 33.19 -20.01 -9.89
C GLU A 160 34.09 -21.26 -9.94
N ALA A 161 33.67 -22.28 -10.69
CA ALA A 161 34.36 -23.58 -10.83
C ALA A 161 35.71 -23.53 -11.59
N GLU A 162 36.01 -22.45 -12.31
CA GLU A 162 37.24 -22.32 -13.12
C GLU A 162 38.35 -21.49 -12.44
N LEU A 163 38.11 -20.94 -11.24
CA LEU A 163 39.06 -20.05 -10.57
C LEU A 163 40.32 -20.75 -10.05
N GLN A 164 40.14 -21.92 -9.43
CA GLN A 164 41.23 -22.68 -8.83
C GLN A 164 42.35 -23.05 -9.83
N PRO A 165 42.07 -23.62 -11.02
CA PRO A 165 43.13 -23.93 -11.99
C PRO A 165 43.82 -22.67 -12.54
N GLN A 166 43.09 -21.55 -12.69
CA GLN A 166 43.70 -20.29 -13.14
C GLN A 166 44.63 -19.69 -12.09
N TRP A 167 44.31 -19.82 -10.80
CA TRP A 167 45.23 -19.42 -9.73
C TRP A 167 46.43 -20.33 -9.59
N GLU A 168 46.27 -21.64 -9.75
CA GLU A 168 47.40 -22.58 -9.75
C GLU A 168 48.37 -22.29 -10.89
N ASP A 169 47.84 -22.01 -12.08
CA ASP A 169 48.62 -21.56 -13.24
C ASP A 169 49.33 -20.22 -12.97
N TRP A 170 48.61 -19.23 -12.44
CA TRP A 170 49.17 -17.93 -12.06
C TRP A 170 50.29 -18.08 -11.01
N ILE A 171 50.09 -18.93 -9.99
CA ILE A 171 51.11 -19.23 -8.97
C ILE A 171 52.34 -19.85 -9.64
N ALA A 172 52.15 -20.89 -10.46
CA ALA A 172 53.24 -21.62 -11.09
C ALA A 172 54.06 -20.71 -12.01
N TYR A 173 53.40 -19.85 -12.78
CA TYR A 173 54.02 -18.86 -13.66
C TYR A 173 54.88 -17.86 -12.86
N ASN A 174 54.30 -17.20 -11.86
CA ASN A 174 55.01 -16.16 -11.10
C ASN A 174 56.12 -16.75 -10.23
N GLN A 175 55.97 -17.98 -9.74
CA GLN A 175 57.05 -18.69 -9.06
C GLN A 175 58.24 -18.96 -9.99
N ALA A 176 58.01 -19.36 -11.24
CA ALA A 176 59.09 -19.56 -12.21
C ALA A 176 59.82 -18.24 -12.50
N LEU A 177 59.09 -17.12 -12.63
CA LEU A 177 59.70 -15.80 -12.78
C LEU A 177 60.54 -15.40 -11.55
N LEU A 178 60.04 -15.62 -10.32
CA LEU A 178 60.79 -15.33 -9.09
C LEU A 178 62.10 -16.12 -9.01
N GLN A 179 62.04 -17.41 -9.33
CA GLN A 179 63.20 -18.29 -9.30
C GLN A 179 64.27 -17.79 -10.28
N PHE A 180 63.86 -17.50 -11.51
CA PHE A 180 64.77 -16.96 -12.53
C PHE A 180 65.31 -15.58 -12.15
N ALA A 181 64.45 -14.67 -11.67
CA ALA A 181 64.84 -13.33 -11.24
C ALA A 181 65.83 -13.36 -10.07
N THR A 182 65.71 -14.34 -9.18
CA THR A 182 66.64 -14.54 -8.07
C THR A 182 67.98 -15.09 -8.56
N LYS A 183 67.97 -15.99 -9.55
CA LYS A 183 69.17 -16.62 -10.15
C LYS A 183 69.97 -15.65 -11.03
N TYR A 184 69.31 -14.82 -11.84
CA TYR A 184 69.95 -13.94 -12.83
C TYR A 184 69.67 -12.44 -12.57
N SER A 185 69.82 -11.98 -11.33
CA SER A 185 69.43 -10.63 -10.87
C SER A 185 70.00 -9.43 -11.65
N ASN A 186 71.18 -9.60 -12.26
CA ASN A 186 71.89 -8.56 -13.04
C ASN A 186 71.53 -8.55 -14.53
N ARG A 187 70.71 -9.50 -14.98
CA ARG A 187 70.34 -9.70 -16.39
C ARG A 187 68.83 -9.68 -16.60
N CYS A 188 68.06 -9.42 -15.54
CA CYS A 188 66.62 -9.33 -15.61
C CYS A 188 66.09 -8.10 -14.87
N VAL A 189 64.93 -7.63 -15.31
CA VAL A 189 64.09 -6.69 -14.56
C VAL A 189 62.75 -7.36 -14.34
N LEU A 190 62.30 -7.40 -13.08
CA LEU A 190 60.98 -7.88 -12.73
C LEU A 190 60.03 -6.70 -12.54
N VAL A 191 58.96 -6.64 -13.32
CA VAL A 191 58.13 -5.43 -13.47
C VAL A 191 56.65 -5.74 -13.43
N ASN A 192 55.91 -4.94 -12.65
CA ASN A 192 54.46 -4.94 -12.70
C ASN A 192 53.95 -4.19 -13.94
N ALA A 193 53.11 -4.84 -14.75
CA ALA A 193 52.63 -4.29 -16.03
C ALA A 193 51.87 -2.96 -15.86
N GLU A 194 51.04 -2.82 -14.84
CA GLU A 194 50.25 -1.61 -14.59
C GLU A 194 51.15 -0.41 -14.26
N GLN A 195 52.15 -0.62 -13.40
CA GLN A 195 53.07 0.44 -12.99
C GLN A 195 54.02 0.86 -14.09
N ALA A 196 54.50 -0.09 -14.90
CA ALA A 196 55.32 0.26 -16.06
C ALA A 196 54.58 1.19 -17.02
N MET A 197 53.27 1.01 -17.18
CA MET A 197 52.44 1.88 -18.00
C MET A 197 52.18 3.24 -17.35
N LYS A 198 51.97 3.29 -16.03
CA LYS A 198 51.72 4.53 -15.27
C LYS A 198 52.97 5.39 -15.11
N HIS A 199 54.13 4.75 -14.92
CA HIS A 199 55.42 5.37 -14.63
C HIS A 199 56.48 4.98 -15.67
N LYS A 200 56.17 5.22 -16.96
CA LYS A 200 57.02 4.88 -18.12
C LYS A 200 58.48 5.31 -17.93
N ALA A 201 58.70 6.54 -17.47
CA ALA A 201 60.05 7.09 -17.27
C ALA A 201 60.87 6.32 -16.21
N GLN A 202 60.23 5.91 -15.10
CA GLN A 202 60.89 5.16 -14.03
C GLN A 202 61.20 3.72 -14.45
N PHE A 203 60.28 3.08 -15.21
CA PHE A 203 60.52 1.78 -15.82
C PHE A 203 61.74 1.81 -16.73
N LEU A 204 61.82 2.80 -17.62
CA LEU A 204 62.95 2.97 -18.52
C LEU A 204 64.24 3.29 -17.76
N GLN A 205 64.17 4.08 -16.69
CA GLN A 205 65.33 4.33 -15.84
C GLN A 205 65.85 3.06 -15.16
N SER A 206 64.98 2.18 -14.69
CA SER A 206 65.36 0.87 -14.12
C SER A 206 65.97 -0.07 -15.17
N LEU A 207 65.50 -0.02 -16.42
CA LEU A 207 66.05 -0.76 -17.55
C LEU A 207 67.46 -0.23 -17.93
N LEU A 208 67.62 1.09 -17.96
CA LEU A 208 68.87 1.80 -18.25
C LEU A 208 69.92 1.57 -17.17
N ALA A 209 69.55 1.71 -15.89
CA ALA A 209 70.45 1.54 -14.75
C ALA A 209 71.10 0.15 -14.68
N LYS A 210 70.45 -0.86 -15.26
CA LYS A 210 70.95 -2.23 -15.24
C LYS A 210 71.76 -2.68 -16.45
N LYS A 211 71.64 -2.06 -17.65
CA LYS A 211 72.57 -2.34 -18.79
C LYS A 211 72.31 -1.62 -20.14
N LEU A 212 71.28 -0.80 -20.34
CA LEU A 212 71.06 -0.18 -21.66
C LEU A 212 71.63 1.26 -21.75
N PRO A 213 72.34 1.62 -22.83
CA PRO A 213 72.51 3.00 -23.25
C PRO A 213 71.36 3.39 -24.19
N VAL A 214 70.23 3.88 -23.67
CA VAL A 214 69.23 4.58 -24.48
C VAL A 214 69.41 6.08 -24.26
N ASN A 215 69.89 6.78 -25.29
CA ASN A 215 69.91 8.23 -25.30
C ASN A 215 68.55 8.74 -25.79
N HIS A 216 68.06 9.75 -25.05
CA HIS A 216 66.84 10.53 -25.27
C HIS A 216 65.51 9.85 -24.95
N LEU A 217 64.91 10.28 -23.85
CA LEU A 217 63.46 10.50 -23.75
C LEU A 217 63.24 11.75 -22.90
N THR A 218 62.79 12.80 -23.58
CA THR A 218 62.37 14.07 -22.99
C THR A 218 61.09 13.87 -22.21
N SER A 219 61.08 14.45 -21.02
CA SER A 219 59.92 14.64 -20.16
C SER A 219 58.82 15.40 -20.89
N ASP A 220 57.64 14.80 -21.01
CA ASP A 220 56.38 15.54 -21.09
C ASP A 220 55.39 14.90 -20.10
N GLU A 221 55.54 15.29 -18.83
CA GLU A 221 54.45 15.17 -17.88
C GLU A 221 53.42 16.25 -18.21
N SER A 222 52.35 15.86 -18.89
CA SER A 222 51.13 16.64 -19.01
C SER A 222 49.93 15.75 -18.75
N THR A 223 49.76 15.32 -17.51
CA THR A 223 48.50 14.74 -17.04
C THR A 223 47.55 15.87 -16.68
N SER A 224 46.74 16.22 -17.68
CA SER A 224 45.53 17.01 -17.53
C SER A 224 44.62 16.39 -16.46
N LYS A 225 44.32 17.16 -15.41
CA LYS A 225 43.21 16.85 -14.49
C LYS A 225 41.91 16.96 -15.29
N ALA A 226 41.31 15.83 -15.64
CA ALA A 226 39.94 15.79 -16.11
C ALA A 226 39.02 15.72 -14.88
N GLN A 227 38.21 16.77 -14.68
CA GLN A 227 37.02 16.72 -13.84
C GLN A 227 36.04 15.72 -14.46
N LEU A 228 35.71 14.67 -13.70
CA LEU A 228 34.68 13.71 -14.07
C LEU A 228 33.38 14.02 -13.32
N GLY A 229 32.29 13.92 -14.08
CA GLY A 229 30.92 14.23 -13.67
C GLY A 229 30.18 13.02 -13.08
N ALA A 230 28.93 13.27 -12.72
CA ALA A 230 28.04 12.46 -11.88
C ALA A 230 27.81 10.98 -12.28
N ASP A 231 28.27 10.50 -13.43
CA ASP A 231 28.25 9.07 -13.82
C ASP A 231 29.39 8.24 -13.17
N GLU A 232 30.40 8.90 -12.60
CA GLU A 232 31.58 8.25 -12.01
C GLU A 232 31.30 7.63 -10.63
N GLN A 233 30.26 8.08 -9.91
CA GLN A 233 29.94 7.58 -8.56
C GLN A 233 29.36 6.15 -8.57
N ALA A 234 28.63 5.77 -9.63
CA ALA A 234 28.13 4.41 -9.79
C ALA A 234 29.24 3.44 -10.22
N LEU A 235 30.21 3.92 -11.01
CA LEU A 235 31.39 3.16 -11.42
C LEU A 235 32.37 2.99 -10.26
N ASP A 236 32.56 4.03 -9.43
CA ASP A 236 33.41 4.01 -8.24
C ASP A 236 32.86 3.05 -7.17
N LEU A 237 31.54 2.99 -6.99
CA LEU A 237 30.88 2.05 -6.08
C LEU A 237 31.01 0.59 -6.55
N TYR A 238 30.90 0.34 -7.87
CA TYR A 238 31.13 -0.98 -8.45
C TYR A 238 32.60 -1.40 -8.33
N HIS A 239 33.53 -0.46 -8.55
CA HIS A 239 34.97 -0.68 -8.34
C HIS A 239 35.28 -0.98 -6.87
N GLN A 240 34.70 -0.26 -5.90
CA GLN A 240 34.87 -0.53 -4.47
C GLN A 240 34.33 -1.90 -4.06
N LEU A 241 33.17 -2.32 -4.59
CA LEU A 241 32.62 -3.65 -4.35
C LEU A 241 33.50 -4.76 -4.94
N ILE A 242 34.08 -4.54 -6.11
CA ILE A 242 35.05 -5.45 -6.72
C ILE A 242 36.33 -5.54 -5.86
N GLU A 243 36.85 -4.42 -5.37
CA GLU A 243 38.05 -4.40 -4.50
C GLU A 243 37.80 -5.13 -3.16
N ILE A 244 36.61 -5.00 -2.57
CA ILE A 244 36.22 -5.73 -1.35
C ILE A 244 36.04 -7.23 -1.62
N GLN A 245 35.46 -7.61 -2.77
CA GLN A 245 35.35 -9.02 -3.17
C GLN A 245 36.73 -9.63 -3.43
N LYS A 246 37.61 -8.89 -4.11
CA LYS A 246 39.03 -9.26 -4.27
C LYS A 246 39.67 -9.49 -2.90
N GLN A 247 39.53 -8.56 -1.95
CA GLN A 247 40.04 -8.70 -0.57
C GLN A 247 39.62 -10.00 0.11
N LYS A 248 38.33 -10.34 0.02
CA LYS A 248 37.80 -11.56 0.64
C LYS A 248 38.41 -12.83 0.03
N VAL A 249 38.54 -12.86 -1.30
CA VAL A 249 39.11 -14.01 -2.02
C VAL A 249 40.62 -14.14 -1.77
N PHE A 250 41.35 -13.03 -1.65
CA PHE A 250 42.77 -13.02 -1.28
C PHE A 250 43.04 -13.56 0.13
N VAL A 251 42.15 -13.29 1.10
CA VAL A 251 42.26 -13.80 2.48
C VAL A 251 42.03 -15.32 2.53
N GLU A 252 41.16 -15.85 1.67
CA GLU A 252 40.86 -17.29 1.59
C GLU A 252 42.00 -18.07 0.88
N GLN A 253 42.71 -17.45 -0.08
CA GLN A 253 43.80 -18.07 -0.86
C GLN A 253 45.18 -17.52 -0.49
N LYS A 254 45.61 -17.83 0.73
CA LYS A 254 46.90 -17.37 1.30
C LYS A 254 48.12 -17.59 0.39
N THR A 255 48.15 -18.68 -0.38
CA THR A 255 49.28 -19.03 -1.27
C THR A 255 49.44 -18.06 -2.44
N VAL A 256 48.34 -17.60 -3.05
CA VAL A 256 48.36 -16.60 -4.14
C VAL A 256 48.91 -15.27 -3.60
N TYR A 257 48.42 -14.86 -2.43
CA TYR A 257 48.85 -13.64 -1.77
C TYR A 257 50.35 -13.67 -1.41
N ASP A 258 50.83 -14.78 -0.83
CA ASP A 258 52.24 -14.93 -0.44
C ASP A 258 53.18 -14.85 -1.65
N VAL A 259 52.82 -15.46 -2.78
CA VAL A 259 53.61 -15.39 -4.03
C VAL A 259 53.57 -13.99 -4.62
N PHE A 260 52.41 -13.33 -4.63
CA PHE A 260 52.29 -11.95 -5.10
C PHE A 260 53.15 -10.98 -4.26
N LEU A 261 53.14 -11.14 -2.93
CA LEU A 261 53.95 -10.32 -2.03
C LEU A 261 55.45 -10.56 -2.26
N ALA A 262 55.85 -11.82 -2.49
CA ALA A 262 57.23 -12.14 -2.86
C ALA A 262 57.65 -11.47 -4.19
N MET A 263 56.76 -11.44 -5.19
CA MET A 263 56.95 -10.70 -6.46
C MET A 263 57.17 -9.21 -6.21
N GLN A 264 56.27 -8.58 -5.45
CA GLN A 264 56.35 -7.16 -5.13
C GLN A 264 57.64 -6.79 -4.39
N ASN A 265 58.05 -7.60 -3.42
CA ASN A 265 59.29 -7.35 -2.67
C ASN A 265 60.55 -7.49 -3.53
N ARG A 266 60.50 -8.32 -4.58
CA ARG A 266 61.63 -8.55 -5.49
C ARG A 266 61.63 -7.60 -6.69
N ALA A 267 60.46 -7.07 -7.07
CA ALA A 267 60.28 -6.27 -8.27
C ALA A 267 61.12 -4.99 -8.25
N ASP A 268 61.70 -4.68 -9.41
CA ASP A 268 62.45 -3.44 -9.61
C ASP A 268 61.52 -2.23 -9.83
N LEU A 269 60.26 -2.50 -10.21
CA LEU A 269 59.15 -1.55 -10.19
C LEU A 269 57.91 -2.25 -9.64
N ALA A 270 57.74 -2.16 -8.32
CA ALA A 270 56.61 -2.78 -7.61
C ALA A 270 55.31 -1.98 -7.81
N GLY A 271 54.18 -2.70 -7.82
CA GLY A 271 52.82 -2.13 -7.71
C GLY A 271 52.68 -1.15 -6.54
N GLN A 272 51.99 -0.01 -6.72
CA GLN A 272 51.42 0.71 -5.58
C GLN A 272 50.46 -0.24 -4.87
N PHE A 273 50.83 -0.66 -3.67
CA PHE A 273 50.00 -1.45 -2.77
C PHE A 273 49.52 -0.48 -1.70
N ASP A 274 48.34 0.10 -1.91
CA ASP A 274 47.64 0.76 -0.80
C ASP A 274 47.44 -0.30 0.28
N ASN A 275 47.90 0.00 1.50
CA ASN A 275 48.00 -0.92 2.63
C ASN A 275 46.82 -1.91 2.75
N TYR A 276 46.94 -3.09 2.13
CA TYR A 276 46.10 -4.23 2.40
C TYR A 276 46.52 -4.79 3.77
N GLN A 277 45.95 -4.22 4.82
CA GLN A 277 45.81 -4.97 6.06
C GLN A 277 44.69 -5.99 5.83
N PRO A 278 44.84 -7.25 6.26
CA PRO A 278 43.75 -8.21 6.22
C PRO A 278 42.61 -7.66 7.08
N ILE A 279 41.59 -7.12 6.42
CA ILE A 279 40.38 -6.60 7.06
C ILE A 279 39.60 -7.83 7.56
N SER A 280 39.15 -7.80 8.82
CA SER A 280 38.42 -8.94 9.37
C SER A 280 37.03 -9.05 8.71
N LYS A 281 36.47 -10.27 8.67
CA LYS A 281 35.14 -10.54 8.11
C LYS A 281 34.05 -9.62 8.70
N GLU A 282 34.20 -9.25 9.97
CA GLU A 282 33.28 -8.36 10.69
C GLU A 282 33.33 -6.92 10.18
N GLN A 283 34.51 -6.39 9.89
CA GLN A 283 34.69 -5.03 9.36
C GLN A 283 34.13 -4.91 7.94
N VAL A 284 34.20 -5.99 7.15
CA VAL A 284 33.57 -6.05 5.82
C VAL A 284 32.05 -6.03 5.92
N ILE A 285 31.47 -6.75 6.89
CA ILE A 285 30.02 -6.75 7.15
C ILE A 285 29.57 -5.36 7.63
N GLU A 286 30.37 -4.69 8.47
CA GLU A 286 30.09 -3.34 8.95
C GLU A 286 30.07 -2.32 7.80
N ALA A 287 31.09 -2.35 6.93
CA ALA A 287 31.14 -1.50 5.74
C ALA A 287 29.97 -1.78 4.77
N TYR A 288 29.63 -3.05 4.56
CA TYR A 288 28.48 -3.45 3.75
C TYR A 288 27.18 -2.91 4.35
N THR A 289 26.99 -3.07 5.66
CA THR A 289 25.79 -2.60 6.37
C THR A 289 25.64 -1.07 6.30
N ALA A 290 26.74 -0.33 6.48
CA ALA A 290 26.75 1.13 6.36
C ALA A 290 26.41 1.61 4.94
N LEU A 291 26.85 0.89 3.91
CA LEU A 291 26.52 1.21 2.51
C LEU A 291 25.04 0.98 2.17
N TYR A 292 24.45 -0.13 2.63
CA TYR A 292 23.02 -0.39 2.43
C TYR A 292 22.14 0.62 3.17
N GLN A 293 22.58 1.05 4.36
CA GLN A 293 21.90 2.11 5.12
C GLN A 293 21.97 3.45 4.38
N SER A 294 23.16 3.84 3.88
CA SER A 294 23.34 5.07 3.09
C SER A 294 22.48 5.11 1.82
N LYS A 295 22.37 3.99 1.08
CA LYS A 295 21.52 3.88 -0.11
C LYS A 295 20.02 3.97 0.23
N ALA A 296 19.59 3.28 1.29
CA ALA A 296 18.23 3.36 1.78
C ALA A 296 17.87 4.77 2.24
N ASP A 297 18.80 5.48 2.88
CA ASP A 297 18.60 6.85 3.35
C ASP A 297 18.50 7.85 2.19
N GLN A 298 19.30 7.71 1.13
CA GLN A 298 19.22 8.58 -0.05
C GLN A 298 17.91 8.40 -0.85
N ASP A 299 17.48 7.16 -1.09
CA ASP A 299 16.22 6.88 -1.82
C ASP A 299 14.99 7.33 -1.00
N ASN A 300 15.04 7.14 0.33
CA ASN A 300 14.00 7.62 1.23
C ASN A 300 13.99 9.15 1.33
N GLN A 301 15.13 9.83 1.29
CA GLN A 301 15.20 11.28 1.42
C GLN A 301 14.60 12.01 0.20
N ALA A 302 14.80 11.48 -1.00
CA ALA A 302 14.16 12.01 -2.21
C ALA A 302 12.63 11.86 -2.14
N THR A 303 12.16 10.68 -1.71
CA THR A 303 10.73 10.37 -1.55
C THR A 303 10.08 11.23 -0.45
N VAL A 304 10.76 11.39 0.69
CA VAL A 304 10.31 12.25 1.80
C VAL A 304 10.24 13.72 1.36
N THR A 305 11.21 14.19 0.57
CA THR A 305 11.20 15.57 0.05
C THR A 305 10.02 15.80 -0.89
N GLN A 306 9.74 14.85 -1.79
CA GLN A 306 8.56 14.91 -2.68
C GLN A 306 7.25 14.88 -1.88
N LEU A 307 7.12 13.97 -0.92
CA LEU A 307 5.92 13.89 -0.07
C LEU A 307 5.74 15.16 0.77
N GLN A 308 6.81 15.75 1.29
CA GLN A 308 6.76 17.02 2.02
C GLN A 308 6.28 18.17 1.12
N GLN A 309 6.77 18.27 -0.11
CA GLN A 309 6.30 19.26 -1.08
C GLN A 309 4.81 19.05 -1.41
N GLN A 310 4.39 17.80 -1.57
CA GLN A 310 2.99 17.46 -1.83
C GLN A 310 2.09 17.84 -0.65
N VAL A 311 2.49 17.53 0.59
CA VAL A 311 1.79 17.93 1.81
C VAL A 311 1.70 19.45 1.93
N GLN A 312 2.77 20.19 1.62
CA GLN A 312 2.75 21.65 1.63
C GLN A 312 1.76 22.23 0.61
N SER A 313 1.73 21.67 -0.61
CA SER A 313 0.78 22.11 -1.65
C SER A 313 -0.68 21.82 -1.26
N LEU A 314 -0.95 20.62 -0.73
CA LEU A 314 -2.29 20.23 -0.27
C LEU A 314 -2.76 21.08 0.91
N ASN A 315 -1.87 21.42 1.85
CA ASN A 315 -2.20 22.31 2.96
C ASN A 315 -2.53 23.72 2.48
N ALA A 316 -1.76 24.26 1.54
CA ALA A 316 -2.05 25.57 0.94
C ALA A 316 -3.41 25.58 0.22
N GLU A 317 -3.76 24.50 -0.50
CA GLU A 317 -5.07 24.36 -1.14
C GLU A 317 -6.21 24.24 -0.12
N LEU A 318 -6.01 23.50 0.97
CA LEU A 318 -6.96 23.38 2.08
C LEU A 318 -7.23 24.75 2.73
N ASP A 319 -6.19 25.54 2.97
CA ASP A 319 -6.32 26.87 3.56
C ASP A 319 -7.02 27.85 2.60
N ALA A 320 -6.71 27.78 1.30
CA ALA A 320 -7.44 28.54 0.28
C ALA A 320 -8.94 28.16 0.25
N LYS A 321 -9.26 26.87 0.28
CA LYS A 321 -10.66 26.39 0.31
C LYS A 321 -11.39 26.76 1.59
N LYS A 322 -10.72 26.72 2.75
CA LYS A 322 -11.30 27.23 4.01
C LYS A 322 -11.60 28.72 3.94
N SER A 323 -10.67 29.50 3.35
CA SER A 323 -10.87 30.95 3.16
C SER A 323 -12.05 31.25 2.22
N GLU A 324 -12.32 30.38 1.24
CA GLU A 324 -13.49 30.47 0.35
C GLU A 324 -14.81 30.09 1.04
N ILE A 325 -14.79 29.13 1.97
CA ILE A 325 -15.99 28.66 2.71
C ILE A 325 -16.45 29.66 3.77
N GLU A 326 -15.53 30.36 4.43
CA GLU A 326 -15.86 31.28 5.53
C GLU A 326 -16.89 32.39 5.15
N PRO A 327 -16.75 33.11 4.02
CA PRO A 327 -17.77 34.08 3.61
C PRO A 327 -19.10 33.43 3.22
N LEU A 328 -19.08 32.22 2.67
CA LEU A 328 -20.30 31.47 2.34
C LEU A 328 -21.07 31.08 3.62
N LYS A 329 -20.35 30.62 4.65
CA LYS A 329 -20.92 30.29 5.96
C LYS A 329 -21.52 31.53 6.65
N GLN A 330 -20.84 32.67 6.59
CA GLN A 330 -21.41 33.93 7.08
C GLN A 330 -22.68 34.33 6.31
N LYS A 331 -22.69 34.15 4.99
CA LYS A 331 -23.88 34.42 4.15
C LYS A 331 -25.03 33.48 4.50
N GLU A 332 -24.77 32.20 4.73
CA GLU A 332 -25.76 31.22 5.19
C GLU A 332 -26.34 31.61 6.55
N GLN A 333 -25.49 31.95 7.52
CA GLN A 333 -25.94 32.39 8.86
C GLN A 333 -26.79 33.67 8.79
N ASN A 334 -26.39 34.64 7.97
CA ASN A 334 -27.17 35.86 7.74
C ASN A 334 -28.54 35.56 7.08
N THR A 335 -28.56 34.61 6.14
CA THR A 335 -29.80 34.17 5.47
C THR A 335 -30.71 33.45 6.46
N GLN A 336 -30.16 32.57 7.29
CA GLN A 336 -30.91 31.87 8.34
C GLN A 336 -31.52 32.84 9.34
N THR A 337 -30.76 33.88 9.74
CA THR A 337 -31.25 34.93 10.65
C THR A 337 -32.42 35.70 10.02
N LYS A 338 -32.34 36.03 8.73
CA LYS A 338 -33.46 36.64 7.99
C LYS A 338 -34.67 35.72 7.88
N ILE A 339 -34.48 34.43 7.64
CA ILE A 339 -35.58 33.45 7.60
C ILE A 339 -36.30 33.42 8.94
N THR A 340 -35.56 33.36 10.06
CA THR A 340 -36.15 33.39 11.40
C THR A 340 -36.93 34.69 11.66
N GLN A 341 -36.38 35.85 11.25
CA GLN A 341 -37.08 37.14 11.37
C GLN A 341 -38.38 37.17 10.56
N LEU A 342 -38.35 36.70 9.30
CA LEU A 342 -39.53 36.62 8.45
C LEU A 342 -40.56 35.63 9.01
N GLN A 343 -40.12 34.50 9.57
CA GLN A 343 -41.01 33.55 10.23
C GLN A 343 -41.71 34.17 11.45
N GLN A 344 -40.98 34.93 12.28
CA GLN A 344 -41.56 35.67 13.39
C GLN A 344 -42.58 36.71 12.90
N GLN A 345 -42.27 37.43 11.82
CA GLN A 345 -43.19 38.40 11.23
C GLN A 345 -44.45 37.75 10.66
N VAL A 346 -44.33 36.58 10.02
CA VAL A 346 -45.49 35.80 9.55
C VAL A 346 -46.34 35.32 10.73
N GLN A 347 -45.72 34.87 11.83
CA GLN A 347 -46.45 34.48 13.04
C GLN A 347 -47.19 35.66 13.67
N SER A 348 -46.56 36.83 13.77
CA SER A 348 -47.23 38.02 14.32
C SER A 348 -48.39 38.48 13.44
N LEU A 349 -48.20 38.49 12.11
CA LEU A 349 -49.28 38.83 11.17
C LEU A 349 -50.42 37.81 11.23
N ASN A 350 -50.13 36.51 11.34
CA ASN A 350 -51.17 35.50 11.49
C ASN A 350 -51.93 35.63 12.80
N ALA A 351 -51.25 35.99 13.89
CA ALA A 351 -51.91 36.25 15.18
C ALA A 351 -52.82 37.50 15.09
N GLU A 352 -52.37 38.55 14.39
CA GLU A 352 -53.17 39.74 14.15
C GLU A 352 -54.39 39.44 13.26
N LEU A 353 -54.21 38.65 12.20
CA LEU A 353 -55.31 38.17 11.36
C LEU A 353 -56.32 37.35 12.16
N ALA A 354 -55.88 36.41 12.98
CA ALA A 354 -56.76 35.62 13.83
C ALA A 354 -57.54 36.49 14.84
N ALA A 355 -56.90 37.52 15.41
CA ALA A 355 -57.55 38.48 16.28
C ALA A 355 -58.62 39.29 15.53
N LYS A 356 -58.32 39.75 14.31
CA LYS A 356 -59.26 40.46 13.44
C LYS A 356 -60.42 39.58 12.98
N GLU A 357 -60.17 38.32 12.65
CA GLU A 357 -61.22 37.34 12.33
C GLU A 357 -62.14 37.09 13.52
N SER A 358 -61.60 36.94 14.73
CA SER A 358 -62.40 36.80 15.96
C SER A 358 -63.22 38.07 16.26
N GLU A 359 -62.66 39.25 15.99
CA GLU A 359 -63.36 40.53 16.13
C GLU A 359 -64.54 40.60 15.14
N ILE A 360 -64.31 40.25 13.87
CA ILE A 360 -65.36 40.18 12.84
C ILE A 360 -66.47 39.19 13.23
N GLU A 361 -66.12 38.01 13.73
CA GLU A 361 -67.11 37.00 14.14
C GLU A 361 -67.97 37.50 15.31
N SER A 362 -67.35 38.17 16.29
CA SER A 362 -68.09 38.77 17.41
C SER A 362 -69.06 39.87 16.95
N LEU A 363 -68.66 40.67 15.95
CA LEU A 363 -69.52 41.70 15.36
C LEU A 363 -70.67 41.08 14.56
N LYS A 364 -70.42 40.02 13.77
CA LYS A 364 -71.46 39.27 13.05
C LYS A 364 -72.49 38.66 14.00
N GLN A 365 -72.05 38.03 15.10
CA GLN A 365 -72.97 37.48 16.09
C GLN A 365 -73.80 38.58 16.76
N LYS A 366 -73.21 39.73 17.05
CA LYS A 366 -73.93 40.88 17.61
C LYS A 366 -74.97 41.41 16.62
N GLU A 367 -74.64 41.49 15.34
CA GLU A 367 -75.58 41.89 14.29
C GLU A 367 -76.73 40.89 14.12
N GLN A 368 -76.42 39.59 14.07
CA GLN A 368 -77.43 38.52 13.96
C GLN A 368 -78.34 38.45 15.20
N ASN A 369 -77.80 38.63 16.40
CA ASN A 369 -78.61 38.73 17.63
C ASN A 369 -79.52 39.96 17.60
N THR A 370 -79.05 41.08 17.06
CA THR A 370 -79.85 42.30 16.90
C THR A 370 -80.99 42.06 15.90
N GLN A 371 -80.73 41.39 14.77
CA GLN A 371 -81.76 41.05 13.79
C GLN A 371 -82.79 40.06 14.36
N THR A 372 -82.32 38.99 15.02
CA THR A 372 -83.18 38.00 15.68
C THR A 372 -84.05 38.65 16.75
N SER A 373 -83.51 39.57 17.55
CA SER A 373 -84.27 40.33 18.55
C SER A 373 -85.35 41.21 17.93
N LYS A 374 -85.09 41.83 16.77
CA LYS A 374 -86.10 42.62 16.04
C LYS A 374 -87.20 41.72 15.49
N ALA A 375 -86.84 40.60 14.85
CA ALA A 375 -87.80 39.63 14.33
C ALA A 375 -88.67 39.03 15.45
N LEU A 376 -88.08 38.66 16.59
CA LEU A 376 -88.81 38.21 17.78
C LEU A 376 -89.76 39.27 18.31
N ALA A 377 -89.35 40.55 18.33
CA ALA A 377 -90.24 41.64 18.77
C ALA A 377 -91.43 41.82 17.81
N GLU A 378 -91.20 41.71 16.49
CA GLU A 378 -92.26 41.72 15.48
C GLU A 378 -93.21 40.53 15.63
N GLU A 379 -92.68 39.32 15.80
CA GLU A 379 -93.49 38.11 16.06
C GLU A 379 -94.31 38.23 17.35
N ASN A 380 -93.71 38.74 18.44
CA ASN A 380 -94.43 38.94 19.70
C ASN A 380 -95.59 39.92 19.52
N ASN A 381 -95.37 41.02 18.81
CA ASN A 381 -96.42 41.99 18.49
C ASN A 381 -97.53 41.37 17.64
N LEU A 382 -97.18 40.53 16.65
CA LEU A 382 -98.14 39.80 15.84
C LEU A 382 -98.96 38.81 16.67
N LEU A 383 -98.31 38.05 17.55
CA LEU A 383 -98.95 37.10 18.47
C LEU A 383 -99.90 37.83 19.42
N ILE A 384 -99.49 38.97 19.97
CA ILE A 384 -100.36 39.82 20.80
C ILE A 384 -101.59 40.24 20.00
N ALA A 385 -101.43 40.66 18.74
CA ALA A 385 -102.55 41.02 17.88
C ALA A 385 -103.48 39.84 17.56
N GLN A 386 -102.93 38.65 17.28
CA GLN A 386 -103.70 37.42 17.08
C GLN A 386 -104.45 37.01 18.36
N LEU A 387 -103.82 37.16 19.53
CA LEU A 387 -104.43 36.89 20.81
C LEU A 387 -105.61 37.84 21.07
N HIS A 388 -105.45 39.13 20.79
CA HIS A 388 -106.56 40.08 20.85
C HIS A 388 -107.70 39.70 19.89
N HIS A 389 -107.38 39.31 18.66
CA HIS A 389 -108.38 38.88 17.70
C HIS A 389 -109.14 37.63 18.16
N THR A 390 -108.43 36.62 18.67
CA THR A 390 -109.08 35.41 19.20
C THR A 390 -109.88 35.67 20.47
N GLN A 391 -109.42 36.58 21.34
CA GLN A 391 -110.22 37.03 22.48
C GLN A 391 -111.53 37.66 22.02
N GLU A 392 -111.48 38.54 21.01
CA GLU A 392 -112.66 39.19 20.45
C GLU A 392 -113.64 38.18 19.82
N GLU A 393 -113.13 37.19 19.07
CA GLU A 393 -113.96 36.10 18.52
C GLU A 393 -114.54 35.21 19.63
N LEU A 394 -113.77 34.91 20.68
CA LEU A 394 -114.27 34.19 21.84
C LEU A 394 -115.32 34.99 22.62
N GLU A 395 -115.16 36.31 22.74
CA GLU A 395 -116.18 37.19 23.32
C GLU A 395 -117.45 37.18 22.48
N LYS A 396 -117.35 37.24 21.14
CA LYS A 396 -118.49 37.04 20.25
C LYS A 396 -119.15 35.69 20.48
N TYR A 397 -118.40 34.59 20.49
CA TYR A 397 -118.94 33.26 20.76
C TYR A 397 -119.45 33.08 22.18
N TYR A 398 -118.89 33.78 23.17
CA TYR A 398 -119.36 33.76 24.55
C TYR A 398 -120.69 34.49 24.66
N LEU A 399 -120.79 35.69 24.09
CA LEU A 399 -122.04 36.45 23.99
C LEU A 399 -123.09 35.69 23.18
N GLU A 400 -122.69 35.00 22.11
CA GLU A 400 -123.55 34.13 21.32
C GLU A 400 -123.98 32.90 22.13
N ASN A 401 -123.06 32.24 22.85
CA ASN A 401 -123.40 31.15 23.77
C ASN A 401 -124.24 31.63 24.95
N GLN A 402 -124.12 32.89 25.37
CA GLN A 402 -124.95 33.50 26.42
C GLN A 402 -126.35 33.81 25.88
N ARG A 403 -126.47 34.26 24.61
CA ARG A 403 -127.72 34.32 23.83
C ARG A 403 -128.36 32.93 23.70
N LEU A 404 -127.59 31.93 23.30
CA LEU A 404 -128.05 30.55 23.12
C LEU A 404 -128.43 29.89 24.47
N LYS A 405 -127.71 30.21 25.56
CA LYS A 405 -128.08 29.80 26.94
C LYS A 405 -129.30 30.55 27.50
N SER A 406 -129.67 31.69 26.92
CA SER A 406 -130.92 32.40 27.26
C SER A 406 -132.13 31.93 26.45
N GLU A 407 -131.94 30.99 25.50
CA GLU A 407 -133.01 30.50 24.61
C GLU A 407 -133.34 29.00 24.72
N GLN A 408 -132.88 28.22 25.72
CA GLN A 408 -133.58 27.00 26.23
C GLN A 408 -132.87 26.28 27.42
N PRO A 409 -133.59 25.49 28.24
CA PRO A 409 -133.13 24.92 29.51
C PRO A 409 -132.35 23.61 29.41
N GLN A 410 -131.49 23.36 30.42
CA GLN A 410 -130.70 22.14 30.67
C GLN A 410 -131.51 20.84 30.60
N PRO A 411 -130.86 19.68 30.31
CA PRO A 411 -130.45 18.76 31.38
C PRO A 411 -129.08 18.09 31.13
N ALA A 412 -128.21 17.99 32.12
CA ALA A 412 -128.07 16.91 33.12
C ALA A 412 -127.25 15.69 32.67
N ALA A 413 -126.12 15.51 33.37
CA ALA A 413 -125.52 14.27 33.84
C ALA A 413 -125.12 13.17 32.84
N ALA A 414 -123.85 12.75 32.92
CA ALA A 414 -123.51 11.32 33.03
C ALA A 414 -122.05 11.12 33.51
N ASN A 415 -121.92 10.69 34.77
CA ASN A 415 -120.71 10.11 35.36
C ASN A 415 -120.62 8.63 34.99
N LEU A 416 -119.54 8.21 34.32
CA LEU A 416 -119.20 6.81 34.06
C LEU A 416 -117.71 6.62 34.40
N PRO A 417 -117.30 5.59 35.17
CA PRO A 417 -115.94 5.43 35.66
C PRO A 417 -115.04 4.77 34.60
N SER A 418 -113.88 5.37 34.29
CA SER A 418 -112.90 4.77 33.38
C SER A 418 -112.10 3.68 34.09
N THR A 419 -112.14 2.47 33.54
CA THR A 419 -111.04 1.50 33.69
C THR A 419 -109.73 2.17 33.26
N ALA A 420 -108.67 2.05 34.05
CA ALA A 420 -107.38 2.66 33.74
C ALA A 420 -106.85 2.12 32.42
N VAL A 421 -106.83 2.97 31.38
CA VAL A 421 -106.29 2.63 30.07
C VAL A 421 -104.80 2.93 30.07
N TYR A 422 -103.97 1.92 29.85
CA TYR A 422 -102.52 2.06 29.77
C TYR A 422 -102.07 2.39 28.34
N TYR A 423 -101.29 3.46 28.22
CA TYR A 423 -100.60 3.89 27.00
C TYR A 423 -99.09 3.98 27.26
N GLY A 424 -98.26 3.97 26.23
CA GLY A 424 -96.80 4.08 26.33
C GLY A 424 -96.05 2.77 26.12
N ALA A 425 -96.66 1.78 25.47
CA ALA A 425 -96.02 0.49 25.18
C ALA A 425 -94.70 0.64 24.41
N ALA A 426 -94.64 1.60 23.48
CA ALA A 426 -93.44 1.89 22.70
C ALA A 426 -92.28 2.42 23.56
N GLU A 427 -92.56 3.33 24.50
CA GLU A 427 -91.54 3.90 25.39
C GLU A 427 -91.00 2.85 26.37
N ARG A 428 -91.86 1.93 26.82
CA ARG A 428 -91.44 0.80 27.66
C ARG A 428 -90.41 -0.09 26.96
N VAL A 429 -90.63 -0.45 25.69
CA VAL A 429 -89.65 -1.23 24.90
C VAL A 429 -88.35 -0.46 24.68
N LYS A 430 -88.39 0.88 24.56
CA LYS A 430 -87.17 1.70 24.42
C LYS A 430 -86.35 1.76 25.71
N GLN A 431 -87.00 1.62 26.86
CA GLN A 431 -86.36 1.57 28.17
C GLN A 431 -85.80 0.18 28.52
N ASP A 432 -86.20 -0.87 27.80
CA ASP A 432 -85.66 -2.21 27.97
C ASP A 432 -84.17 -2.28 27.59
N LEU A 433 -83.43 -3.16 28.29
CA LEU A 433 -81.99 -3.34 28.11
C LEU A 433 -81.56 -3.56 26.64
N PRO A 434 -82.23 -4.40 25.83
CA PRO A 434 -81.85 -4.60 24.44
C PRO A 434 -81.91 -3.30 23.62
N TYR A 435 -82.94 -2.47 23.79
CA TYR A 435 -83.03 -1.24 23.02
C TYR A 435 -81.93 -0.25 23.43
N ARG A 436 -81.72 -0.07 24.74
CA ARG A 436 -80.73 0.85 25.29
C ARG A 436 -79.32 0.51 24.83
N LEU A 437 -78.92 -0.76 24.94
CA LEU A 437 -77.59 -1.21 24.50
C LEU A 437 -77.39 -0.99 23.00
N GLY A 438 -78.37 -1.35 22.16
CA GLY A 438 -78.23 -1.15 20.72
C GLY A 438 -78.35 0.32 20.29
N ALA A 439 -79.10 1.15 21.01
CA ALA A 439 -79.11 2.60 20.79
C ALA A 439 -77.72 3.22 21.06
N THR A 440 -77.04 2.76 22.11
CA THR A 440 -75.65 3.12 22.41
C THR A 440 -74.68 2.66 21.32
N MET A 441 -74.88 1.48 20.73
CA MET A 441 -74.07 1.05 19.56
C MET A 441 -74.26 1.96 18.36
N VAL A 442 -75.51 2.30 18.04
CA VAL A 442 -75.82 3.14 16.89
C VAL A 442 -75.27 4.56 17.07
N SER A 443 -75.39 5.17 18.26
CA SER A 443 -74.87 6.51 18.51
C SER A 443 -73.34 6.58 18.41
N HIS A 444 -72.64 5.56 18.91
CA HIS A 444 -71.18 5.47 18.87
C HIS A 444 -70.60 4.93 17.55
N SER A 445 -71.45 4.57 16.58
CA SER A 445 -71.02 4.05 15.27
C SER A 445 -70.56 5.12 14.28
N LYS A 446 -70.80 6.41 14.58
CA LYS A 446 -70.59 7.52 13.62
C LYS A 446 -69.13 7.94 13.45
N SER A 447 -68.25 7.61 14.39
CA SER A 447 -66.84 8.05 14.40
C SER A 447 -65.93 6.95 14.95
N THR A 448 -64.73 6.83 14.40
CA THR A 448 -63.70 5.88 14.87
C THR A 448 -63.27 6.15 16.32
N LYS A 449 -63.30 7.42 16.75
CA LYS A 449 -63.03 7.82 18.15
C LYS A 449 -64.16 7.42 19.10
N ASP A 450 -65.40 7.46 18.64
CA ASP A 450 -66.57 7.10 19.47
C ASP A 450 -66.76 5.58 19.54
N LEU A 451 -66.40 4.86 18.48
CA LEU A 451 -66.36 3.41 18.43
C LEU A 451 -65.32 2.83 19.41
N ALA A 452 -64.16 3.48 19.56
CA ALA A 452 -63.16 3.07 20.54
C ALA A 452 -63.67 3.16 22.00
N LYS A 453 -64.61 4.08 22.28
CA LYS A 453 -65.26 4.24 23.59
C LYS A 453 -66.48 3.32 23.80
N LEU A 454 -66.93 2.64 22.75
CA LEU A 454 -68.14 1.80 22.77
C LEU A 454 -68.12 0.70 23.84
N PRO A 455 -67.02 -0.05 24.06
CA PRO A 455 -67.01 -1.11 25.09
C PRO A 455 -67.30 -0.57 26.49
N VAL A 456 -66.73 0.59 26.83
CA VAL A 456 -66.93 1.25 28.13
C VAL A 456 -68.33 1.85 28.24
N ALA A 457 -68.84 2.46 27.16
CA ALA A 457 -70.18 3.01 27.11
C ALA A 457 -71.26 1.93 27.30
N LEU A 458 -71.12 0.77 26.65
CA LEU A 458 -72.02 -0.37 26.80
C LEU A 458 -72.01 -0.92 28.24
N PHE A 459 -70.82 -1.05 28.83
CA PHE A 459 -70.69 -1.50 30.21
C PHE A 459 -71.34 -0.53 31.20
N LYS A 460 -71.16 0.79 31.00
CA LYS A 460 -71.79 1.83 31.81
C LYS A 460 -73.31 1.80 31.69
N GLU A 461 -73.84 1.66 30.48
CA GLU A 461 -75.28 1.59 30.23
C GLU A 461 -75.91 0.34 30.88
N TYR A 462 -75.21 -0.80 30.82
CA TYR A 462 -75.63 -2.03 31.50
C TYR A 462 -75.65 -1.89 33.02
N GLN A 463 -74.61 -1.29 33.61
CA GLN A 463 -74.56 -1.01 35.04
C GLN A 463 -75.69 -0.08 35.49
N GLU A 464 -75.96 0.97 34.71
CA GLU A 464 -77.04 1.93 35.04
C GLU A 464 -78.42 1.27 34.94
N PHE A 465 -78.63 0.40 33.96
CA PHE A 465 -79.85 -0.39 33.87
C PHE A 465 -80.04 -1.31 35.10
N GLN A 466 -78.98 -1.97 35.58
CA GLN A 466 -79.08 -2.83 36.76
C GLN A 466 -79.45 -2.06 38.04
N LYS A 467 -78.96 -0.83 38.22
CA LYS A 467 -79.30 0.00 39.39
C LYS A 467 -80.79 0.34 39.45
N HIS A 468 -81.42 0.54 38.29
CA HIS A 468 -82.82 0.96 38.16
C HIS A 468 -83.79 -0.20 37.81
N GLN A 469 -83.31 -1.44 37.82
CA GLN A 469 -84.12 -2.62 37.46
C GLN A 469 -85.23 -2.93 38.49
N GLY A 470 -85.17 -2.34 39.68
CA GLY A 470 -86.16 -2.52 40.76
C GLY A 470 -87.47 -1.78 40.58
N ASP A 471 -87.52 -0.72 39.75
CA ASP A 471 -88.65 0.22 39.66
C ASP A 471 -89.80 -0.24 38.74
N GLN A 472 -89.65 -1.39 38.05
CA GLN A 472 -90.60 -1.88 37.03
C GLN A 472 -91.48 -3.09 37.47
N LYS A 473 -91.54 -3.42 38.76
CA LYS A 473 -92.14 -4.69 39.24
C LYS A 473 -93.67 -4.81 39.16
N ASP A 474 -94.43 -3.72 39.00
CA ASP A 474 -95.91 -3.73 39.08
C ASP A 474 -96.64 -3.32 37.78
N LEU A 475 -95.99 -3.42 36.63
CA LEU A 475 -96.58 -3.01 35.35
C LEU A 475 -97.24 -4.19 34.60
N PRO A 476 -98.45 -4.03 34.03
CA PRO A 476 -99.15 -5.09 33.29
C PRO A 476 -98.33 -5.55 32.07
N PRO A 477 -98.54 -6.77 31.53
CA PRO A 477 -97.94 -7.22 30.28
C PRO A 477 -98.09 -6.19 29.13
N ILE A 478 -97.10 -6.11 28.23
CA ILE A 478 -97.09 -5.12 27.12
C ILE A 478 -98.32 -5.30 26.22
N GLU A 479 -98.86 -6.51 26.14
CA GLU A 479 -100.05 -6.87 25.37
C GLU A 479 -101.34 -6.23 25.90
N GLU A 480 -101.37 -5.80 27.18
CA GLU A 480 -102.54 -5.16 27.81
C GLU A 480 -102.61 -3.65 27.56
N TYR A 481 -101.60 -3.08 26.87
CA TYR A 481 -101.58 -1.67 26.50
C TYR A 481 -102.39 -1.41 25.23
N GLN A 482 -103.09 -0.27 25.19
CA GLN A 482 -103.91 0.13 24.05
C GLN A 482 -103.04 0.33 22.78
N ASP A 483 -101.82 0.83 22.97
CA ASP A 483 -100.82 1.07 21.93
C ASP A 483 -99.80 -0.07 21.77
N ALA A 484 -100.12 -1.30 22.19
CA ALA A 484 -99.22 -2.46 22.10
C ALA A 484 -98.62 -2.70 20.69
N LYS A 485 -99.37 -2.35 19.62
CA LYS A 485 -98.85 -2.44 18.24
C LYS A 485 -97.67 -1.51 17.97
N GLU A 486 -97.55 -0.39 18.67
CA GLU A 486 -96.42 0.53 18.54
C GLU A 486 -95.14 -0.08 19.15
N ALA A 487 -95.27 -0.87 20.22
CA ALA A 487 -94.15 -1.63 20.78
C ALA A 487 -93.54 -2.61 19.78
N GLU A 488 -94.38 -3.30 18.99
CA GLU A 488 -93.93 -4.21 17.93
C GLU A 488 -93.20 -3.49 16.78
N LYS A 489 -93.53 -2.21 16.51
CA LYS A 489 -92.76 -1.40 15.55
C LYS A 489 -91.37 -1.08 16.10
N VAL A 490 -91.27 -0.70 17.37
CA VAL A 490 -89.99 -0.42 18.03
C VAL A 490 -89.09 -1.65 18.06
N LYS A 491 -89.63 -2.85 18.30
CA LYS A 491 -88.86 -4.11 18.25
C LYS A 491 -88.24 -4.41 16.87
N LYS A 492 -88.75 -3.80 15.79
CA LYS A 492 -88.19 -3.92 14.44
C LYS A 492 -87.03 -2.96 14.19
N HIS A 493 -86.81 -1.96 15.05
CA HIS A 493 -85.71 -1.00 14.90
C HIS A 493 -84.34 -1.68 14.99
N LEU A 494 -83.38 -1.15 14.26
CA LEU A 494 -82.00 -1.64 14.28
C LEU A 494 -81.40 -1.65 15.70
N SER A 495 -81.67 -0.61 16.49
CA SER A 495 -81.23 -0.53 17.89
C SER A 495 -81.74 -1.71 18.72
N TYR A 496 -83.02 -2.07 18.62
CA TYR A 496 -83.56 -3.21 19.36
C TYR A 496 -82.92 -4.53 18.91
N LYS A 497 -82.80 -4.76 17.59
CA LYS A 497 -82.23 -6.00 17.03
C LYS A 497 -80.76 -6.18 17.40
N LEU A 498 -79.95 -5.12 17.33
CA LEU A 498 -78.53 -5.18 17.70
C LEU A 498 -78.33 -5.49 19.18
N GLY A 499 -79.02 -4.76 20.07
CA GLY A 499 -78.87 -5.02 21.49
C GLY A 499 -79.48 -6.35 21.93
N LYS A 500 -80.54 -6.85 21.26
CA LYS A 500 -81.05 -8.21 21.49
C LYS A 500 -80.02 -9.27 21.10
N THR A 501 -79.39 -9.15 19.93
CA THR A 501 -78.32 -10.06 19.48
C THR A 501 -77.12 -10.04 20.43
N LEU A 502 -76.77 -8.87 21.00
CA LEU A 502 -75.75 -8.77 22.04
C LEU A 502 -76.16 -9.54 23.30
N VAL A 503 -77.34 -9.25 23.85
CA VAL A 503 -77.83 -9.85 25.10
C VAL A 503 -77.93 -11.37 24.96
N ASP A 504 -78.39 -11.88 23.82
CA ASP A 504 -78.49 -13.32 23.57
C ASP A 504 -77.14 -13.99 23.31
N GLY A 505 -76.19 -13.29 22.68
CA GLY A 505 -74.86 -13.81 22.41
C GLY A 505 -73.96 -13.94 23.63
N VAL A 506 -74.14 -13.07 24.63
CA VAL A 506 -73.35 -13.07 25.88
C VAL A 506 -73.77 -14.19 26.85
N LYS A 507 -74.92 -14.83 26.63
CA LYS A 507 -75.45 -15.90 27.51
C LYS A 507 -74.69 -17.24 27.41
N SER A 508 -73.89 -17.47 26.36
CA SER A 508 -73.17 -18.74 26.17
C SER A 508 -71.78 -18.51 25.58
N PRO A 509 -70.72 -19.20 26.09
CA PRO A 509 -69.34 -19.02 25.62
C PRO A 509 -69.17 -19.28 24.11
N LYS A 510 -69.89 -20.27 23.57
CA LYS A 510 -69.84 -20.60 22.13
C LYS A 510 -70.51 -19.53 21.26
N SER A 511 -71.54 -18.86 21.78
CA SER A 511 -72.29 -17.82 21.06
C SER A 511 -71.54 -16.49 20.94
N ILE A 512 -70.52 -16.26 21.79
CA ILE A 512 -69.67 -15.06 21.75
C ILE A 512 -68.75 -15.07 20.52
N LEU A 513 -68.26 -16.23 20.09
CA LEU A 513 -67.37 -16.34 18.92
C LEU A 513 -68.07 -15.95 17.61
N ASP A 514 -69.33 -16.34 17.45
CA ASP A 514 -70.13 -16.01 16.27
C ASP A 514 -70.84 -14.64 16.36
N LEU A 515 -70.71 -13.95 17.50
CA LEU A 515 -71.42 -12.70 17.78
C LEU A 515 -71.07 -11.58 16.78
N PRO A 516 -69.79 -11.33 16.42
CA PRO A 516 -69.47 -10.29 15.44
C PRO A 516 -70.13 -10.55 14.08
N VAL A 517 -70.20 -11.81 13.66
CA VAL A 517 -70.83 -12.21 12.38
C VAL A 517 -72.35 -12.02 12.43
N LYS A 518 -73.00 -12.42 13.53
CA LYS A 518 -74.45 -12.22 13.73
C LYS A 518 -74.83 -10.73 13.78
N MET A 519 -74.01 -9.92 14.45
CA MET A 519 -74.19 -8.46 14.50
C MET A 519 -74.05 -7.83 13.11
N GLY A 520 -73.01 -8.21 12.36
CA GLY A 520 -72.85 -7.78 10.97
C GLY A 520 -74.03 -8.16 10.08
N LYS A 521 -74.60 -9.35 10.26
CA LYS A 521 -75.78 -9.82 9.52
C LYS A 521 -77.02 -8.97 9.79
N GLU A 522 -77.27 -8.57 11.03
CA GLU A 522 -78.40 -7.67 11.37
C GLU A 522 -78.22 -6.27 10.75
N ILE A 523 -77.00 -5.73 10.72
CA ILE A 523 -76.71 -4.43 10.09
C ILE A 523 -76.93 -4.47 8.58
N VAL A 524 -76.38 -5.51 7.92
CA VAL A 524 -76.50 -5.67 6.45
C VAL A 524 -77.94 -5.99 6.07
N GLY A 525 -78.62 -6.85 6.83
CA GLY A 525 -80.01 -7.24 6.61
C GLY A 525 -81.01 -6.11 6.87
N PHE A 526 -80.64 -5.06 7.61
CA PHE A 526 -81.49 -3.88 7.82
C PHE A 526 -81.34 -2.83 6.71
N LYS A 527 -80.24 -2.84 5.94
CA LYS A 527 -80.01 -1.94 4.81
C LYS A 527 -80.67 -2.41 3.50
N LYS A 528 -81.08 -3.68 3.44
CA LYS A 528 -81.92 -4.25 2.37
C LYS A 528 -83.39 -4.17 2.79
#